data_AF-A0A7V9RI49-F1
#
_entry.id   AF-A0A7V9RI49-F1
#
_cell.length_a   1.000
_cell.length_b   1.000
_cell.length_c   1.000
_cell.angle_alpha   90.00
_cell.angle_beta   90.00
_cell.angle_gamma   90.00
#
_symmetry.space_group_name_H-M   'P 1'
#
loop_
_entity.id
_entity.type
_entity.pdbx_description
1 polymer ?
#
loop_
_entity_poly.entity_id
_entity_poly.type
_entity_poly.pdbx_seq_one_letter_code
_entity_poly.pdbx_strand_id
1 'polypeptide(L)'
;MAYTDLEGREALMARLGEAVEYLGEGIGSLGDAYETLDDQTADTLEEKLFGPMQRAYGRAKKTYSDFAARHGLEGRTFDAPASPVTSGKAADLIAAVAGSAEAAEYALTELQDDPAFLAVGDRELRAGVVSVREPIANVPRDARQMLRMLGR
;
A
#
# COMPACT_ATOMS: atom_id res chain seq x y z
N MET A 1 -23.47 -15.94 10.78
CA MET A 1 -23.85 -14.74 11.54
C MET A 1 -23.95 -13.60 10.56
N ALA A 2 -25.04 -12.84 10.54
CA ALA A 2 -25.09 -11.59 9.81
C ALA A 2 -24.29 -10.57 10.63
N TYR A 3 -23.21 -10.02 10.07
CA TYR A 3 -22.51 -8.90 10.69
C TYR A 3 -23.52 -7.79 11.00
N THR A 4 -23.37 -7.10 12.13
CA THR A 4 -24.01 -5.80 12.25
C THR A 4 -23.35 -4.85 11.25
N ASP A 5 -24.11 -3.89 10.72
CA ASP A 5 -23.60 -2.87 9.80
C ASP A 5 -22.36 -2.14 10.34
N LEU A 6 -22.23 -2.02 11.66
CA LEU A 6 -21.08 -1.40 12.32
C LEU A 6 -19.84 -2.32 12.28
N GLU A 7 -19.95 -3.56 12.78
CA GLU A 7 -18.83 -4.52 12.80
C GLU A 7 -18.28 -4.78 11.40
N GLY A 8 -19.17 -4.85 10.39
CA GLY A 8 -18.77 -5.00 9.00
C GLY A 8 -17.93 -3.81 8.52
N ARG A 9 -18.33 -2.57 8.82
CA ARG A 9 -17.58 -1.37 8.42
C ARG A 9 -16.24 -1.26 9.15
N GLU A 10 -16.20 -1.62 10.44
CA GLU A 10 -14.95 -1.64 11.22
C GLU A 10 -13.97 -2.69 10.68
N ALA A 11 -14.45 -3.87 10.31
CA ALA A 11 -13.63 -4.91 9.67
C ALA A 11 -13.06 -4.44 8.32
N LEU A 12 -13.87 -3.76 7.49
CA LEU A 12 -13.40 -3.16 6.24
C LEU A 12 -12.35 -2.06 6.49
N MET A 13 -12.51 -1.24 7.52
CA MET A 13 -11.52 -0.24 7.90
C MET A 13 -10.21 -0.89 8.35
N ALA A 14 -10.27 -1.93 9.18
CA ALA A 14 -9.06 -2.64 9.61
C ALA A 14 -8.24 -3.15 8.41
N ARG A 15 -8.89 -3.83 7.46
CA ARG A 15 -8.26 -4.34 6.24
C ARG A 15 -7.70 -3.23 5.33
N LEU A 16 -8.46 -2.15 5.12
CA LEU A 16 -7.94 -1.00 4.37
C LEU A 16 -6.76 -0.35 5.10
N GLY A 17 -6.80 -0.35 6.43
CA GLY A 17 -5.73 0.09 7.29
C GLY A 17 -4.44 -0.69 7.06
N GLU A 18 -4.51 -2.03 7.05
CA GLU A 18 -3.36 -2.92 6.76
C GLU A 18 -2.73 -2.57 5.41
N ALA A 19 -3.54 -2.35 4.36
CA ALA A 19 -3.02 -1.95 3.06
C ALA A 19 -2.25 -0.61 3.12
N VAL A 20 -2.72 0.37 3.89
CA VAL A 20 -2.00 1.65 4.08
C VAL A 20 -0.67 1.43 4.81
N GLU A 21 -0.62 0.56 5.81
CA GLU A 21 0.60 0.23 6.55
C GLU A 21 1.65 -0.42 5.63
N TYR A 22 1.28 -1.46 4.88
CA TYR A 22 2.19 -2.10 3.92
C TYR A 22 2.73 -1.12 2.89
N LEU A 23 1.88 -0.21 2.37
CA LEU A 23 2.34 0.83 1.46
C LEU A 23 3.32 1.80 2.13
N GLY A 24 3.08 2.16 3.40
CA GLY A 24 3.99 2.98 4.20
C GLY A 24 5.34 2.30 4.44
N GLU A 25 5.34 1.02 4.80
CA GLU A 25 6.57 0.23 4.97
C GLU A 25 7.42 0.21 3.70
N GLY A 26 6.79 -0.06 2.54
CA GLY A 26 7.49 -0.05 1.27
C GLY A 26 8.04 1.33 0.90
N ILE A 27 7.32 2.42 1.18
CA ILE A 27 7.84 3.79 1.00
C ILE A 27 9.04 4.04 1.90
N GLY A 28 9.01 3.56 3.14
CA GLY A 28 10.15 3.65 4.06
C GLY A 28 11.37 2.93 3.50
N SER A 29 11.23 1.68 3.06
CA SER A 29 12.32 0.91 2.46
C SER A 29 12.85 1.53 1.15
N LEU A 30 12.00 2.21 0.38
CA LEU A 30 12.43 2.97 -0.78
C LEU A 30 13.30 4.18 -0.40
N GLY A 31 12.96 4.88 0.68
CA GLY A 31 13.77 5.98 1.21
C GLY A 31 15.17 5.50 1.58
N ASP A 32 15.24 4.41 2.34
CA ASP A 32 16.53 3.82 2.73
C ASP A 32 17.33 3.32 1.52
N ALA A 33 16.67 2.76 0.51
CA ALA A 33 17.34 2.27 -0.68
C ALA A 33 17.95 3.44 -1.48
N TYR A 34 17.20 4.52 -1.63
CA TYR A 34 17.60 5.72 -2.37
C TYR A 34 18.93 6.28 -1.88
N GLU A 35 19.14 6.35 -0.56
CA GLU A 35 20.36 6.86 0.08
C GLU A 35 21.63 6.04 -0.25
N THR A 36 21.48 4.83 -0.79
CA THR A 36 22.60 3.90 -1.05
C THR A 36 22.87 3.66 -2.53
N LEU A 37 22.05 4.22 -3.41
CA LEU A 37 22.15 4.04 -4.86
C LEU A 37 22.96 5.17 -5.51
N ASP A 38 23.49 4.90 -6.70
CA ASP A 38 23.99 5.95 -7.58
C ASP A 38 22.83 6.75 -8.20
N ASP A 39 23.12 7.98 -8.64
CA ASP A 39 22.11 8.92 -9.16
C ASP A 39 21.22 8.31 -10.27
N GLN A 40 21.80 7.55 -11.20
CA GLN A 40 21.04 6.97 -12.31
C GLN A 40 20.08 5.88 -11.84
N THR A 41 20.54 5.05 -10.92
CA THR A 41 19.71 3.99 -10.34
C THR A 41 18.65 4.57 -9.39
N ALA A 42 18.98 5.64 -8.67
CA ALA A 42 18.06 6.38 -7.81
C ALA A 42 16.91 7.03 -8.61
N ASP A 43 17.20 7.67 -9.75
CA ASP A 43 16.18 8.22 -10.65
C ASP A 43 15.19 7.14 -11.12
N THR A 44 15.73 5.96 -11.47
CA THR A 44 14.91 4.82 -11.91
C THR A 44 14.02 4.30 -10.77
N LEU A 45 14.57 4.21 -9.54
CA LEU A 45 13.82 3.83 -8.35
C LEU A 45 12.68 4.80 -8.06
N GLU A 46 12.93 6.10 -8.20
CA GLU A 46 11.92 7.15 -7.99
C GLU A 46 10.76 7.02 -8.97
N GLU A 47 11.06 6.94 -10.26
CA GLU A 47 10.04 6.87 -11.32
C GLU A 47 9.22 5.58 -11.23
N LYS A 48 9.89 4.43 -11.06
CA LYS A 48 9.26 3.12 -11.20
C LYS A 48 8.66 2.58 -9.92
N LEU A 49 9.15 2.97 -8.74
CA LEU A 49 8.71 2.40 -7.47
C LEU A 49 8.13 3.47 -6.53
N PHE A 50 8.86 4.56 -6.31
CA PHE A 50 8.51 5.60 -5.33
C PHE A 50 7.24 6.35 -5.71
N GLY A 51 7.17 6.86 -6.93
CA GLY A 51 5.99 7.57 -7.43
C GLY A 51 4.71 6.72 -7.35
N PRO A 52 4.70 5.48 -7.88
CA PRO A 52 3.55 4.58 -7.76
C PRO A 52 3.15 4.27 -6.31
N MET A 53 4.10 3.93 -5.44
CA MET A 53 3.83 3.63 -4.03
C MET A 53 3.26 4.83 -3.27
N GLN A 54 3.81 6.03 -3.46
CA GLN A 54 3.30 7.26 -2.84
C GLN A 54 1.87 7.58 -3.32
N ARG A 55 1.58 7.44 -4.62
CA ARG A 55 0.23 7.64 -5.16
C ARG A 55 -0.77 6.67 -4.53
N ALA A 56 -0.40 5.40 -4.42
CA ALA A 56 -1.24 4.39 -3.78
C ALA A 56 -1.49 4.72 -2.30
N TYR A 57 -0.43 5.04 -1.55
CA TYR A 57 -0.51 5.38 -0.13
C TYR A 57 -1.42 6.58 0.13
N GLY A 58 -1.28 7.65 -0.65
CA GLY A 58 -2.14 8.83 -0.57
C GLY A 58 -3.61 8.51 -0.87
N ARG A 59 -3.87 7.71 -1.91
CA ARG A 59 -5.23 7.26 -2.27
C ARG A 59 -5.82 6.36 -1.18
N ALA A 60 -5.02 5.50 -0.57
CA ALA A 60 -5.46 4.58 0.48
C ALA A 60 -5.82 5.34 1.76
N LYS A 61 -4.97 6.27 2.20
CA LYS A 61 -5.26 7.17 3.34
C LYS A 61 -6.53 7.96 3.12
N LYS A 62 -6.70 8.55 1.93
CA LYS A 62 -7.90 9.29 1.57
C LYS A 62 -9.15 8.40 1.58
N THR A 63 -9.07 7.21 0.98
CA THR A 63 -10.18 6.25 0.97
C THR A 63 -10.58 5.86 2.39
N TYR A 64 -9.59 5.61 3.25
CA TYR A 64 -9.80 5.29 4.66
C TYR A 64 -10.50 6.44 5.40
N SER A 65 -9.95 7.66 5.31
CA SER A 65 -10.51 8.82 6.03
C SER A 65 -11.91 9.17 5.54
N ASP A 66 -12.13 9.13 4.22
CA ASP A 66 -13.42 9.47 3.64
C ASP A 66 -14.49 8.42 4.01
N PHE A 67 -14.13 7.13 4.03
CA PHE A 67 -15.04 6.07 4.46
C PHE A 67 -15.39 6.19 5.95
N ALA A 68 -14.40 6.42 6.81
CA ALA A 68 -14.62 6.65 8.23
C ALA A 68 -15.58 7.82 8.47
N ALA A 69 -15.34 8.96 7.79
CA ALA A 69 -16.17 10.15 7.91
C ALA A 69 -17.60 9.93 7.41
N ARG A 70 -17.80 9.22 6.28
CA ARG A 70 -19.14 8.93 5.73
C ARG A 70 -20.01 8.11 6.68
N HIS A 71 -19.39 7.21 7.45
CA HIS A 71 -20.10 6.28 8.34
C HIS A 71 -20.01 6.66 9.81
N GLY A 72 -19.42 7.81 10.15
CA GLY A 72 -19.29 8.28 11.53
C GLY A 72 -18.39 7.39 12.41
N LEU A 73 -17.43 6.70 11.79
CA LEU A 73 -16.50 5.80 12.47
C LEU A 73 -15.27 6.56 12.95
N GLU A 74 -14.61 6.04 13.97
CA GLU A 74 -13.36 6.59 14.46
C GLU A 74 -12.25 6.40 13.40
N GLY A 75 -11.76 7.52 12.86
CA GLY A 75 -10.63 7.51 11.95
C GLY A 75 -9.32 7.28 12.71
N ARG A 76 -8.31 6.75 12.01
CA ARG A 76 -6.93 6.66 12.51
C ARG A 76 -6.01 7.55 11.68
N THR A 77 -5.00 8.10 12.32
CA THR A 77 -3.89 8.74 11.63
C THR A 77 -2.84 7.70 11.28
N PHE A 78 -2.22 7.87 10.13
CA PHE A 78 -1.11 7.03 9.70
C PHE A 78 0.16 7.85 9.79
N ASP A 79 1.11 7.34 10.59
CA ASP A 79 2.40 7.95 10.82
C ASP A 79 3.24 8.04 9.54
N ALA A 80 4.36 8.75 9.64
CA ALA A 80 5.31 8.86 8.55
C ALA A 80 5.78 7.45 8.12
N PRO A 81 5.85 7.17 6.80
CA PRO A 81 6.43 5.95 6.28
C PRO A 81 7.80 5.66 6.90
N ALA A 82 7.97 4.46 7.47
CA ALA A 82 9.20 4.01 8.08
C ALA A 82 9.54 2.62 7.54
N SER A 83 10.82 2.38 7.27
CA SER A 83 11.27 1.08 6.81
C SER A 83 11.20 0.06 7.95
N PRO A 84 10.63 -1.14 7.72
CA PRO A 84 10.69 -2.22 8.69
C PRO A 84 12.11 -2.79 8.84
N VAL A 85 13.00 -2.49 7.89
CA VAL A 85 14.40 -2.95 7.87
C VAL A 85 15.28 -1.80 8.34
N THR A 86 15.96 -1.97 9.47
CA THR A 86 16.81 -0.91 10.06
C THR A 86 18.13 -0.70 9.31
N SER A 87 18.61 -1.73 8.61
CA SER A 87 19.78 -1.65 7.73
C SER A 87 19.75 -2.80 6.72
N GLY A 88 20.02 -2.49 5.45
CA GLY A 88 20.02 -3.47 4.36
C GLY A 88 20.74 -2.92 3.14
N LYS A 89 21.18 -3.80 2.25
CA LYS A 89 21.68 -3.36 0.94
C LYS A 89 20.49 -2.88 0.11
N ALA A 90 20.72 -1.98 -0.85
CA ALA A 90 19.69 -1.53 -1.78
C ALA A 90 18.86 -2.68 -2.37
N ALA A 91 19.50 -3.80 -2.71
CA ALA A 91 18.82 -4.99 -3.23
C ALA A 91 17.84 -5.63 -2.22
N ASP A 92 18.19 -5.70 -0.94
CA ASP A 92 17.31 -6.26 0.09
C ASP A 92 16.11 -5.35 0.32
N LEU A 93 16.35 -4.04 0.33
CA LEU A 93 15.32 -3.01 0.48
C LEU A 93 14.35 -3.01 -0.72
N ILE A 94 14.86 -3.07 -1.96
CA ILE A 94 14.02 -3.16 -3.17
C ILE A 94 13.23 -4.48 -3.20
N ALA A 95 13.78 -5.58 -2.70
CA ALA A 95 13.04 -6.83 -2.55
C ALA A 95 11.92 -6.70 -1.52
N ALA A 96 12.17 -6.03 -0.39
CA ALA A 96 11.15 -5.73 0.61
C ALA A 96 10.00 -4.90 0.03
N VAL A 97 10.31 -3.92 -0.82
CA VAL A 97 9.29 -3.09 -1.51
C VAL A 97 8.35 -3.93 -2.38
N ALA A 98 8.88 -4.91 -3.11
CA ALA A 98 8.04 -5.83 -3.87
C ALA A 98 7.10 -6.62 -2.95
N GLY A 99 7.61 -7.10 -1.81
CA GLY A 99 6.83 -7.80 -0.80
C GLY A 99 5.74 -6.92 -0.17
N SER A 100 6.06 -5.67 0.18
CA SER A 100 5.10 -4.69 0.71
C SER A 100 3.99 -4.38 -0.30
N ALA A 101 4.31 -4.21 -1.58
CA ALA A 101 3.31 -3.99 -2.62
C ALA A 101 2.40 -5.22 -2.82
N GLU A 102 2.95 -6.43 -2.77
CA GLU A 102 2.18 -7.68 -2.83
C GLU A 102 1.29 -7.87 -1.61
N ALA A 103 1.77 -7.53 -0.41
CA ALA A 103 0.98 -7.58 0.82
C ALA A 103 -0.18 -6.57 0.80
N ALA A 104 0.07 -5.35 0.32
CA ALA A 104 -0.98 -4.34 0.13
C ALA A 104 -2.04 -4.82 -0.88
N GLU A 105 -1.62 -5.38 -2.02
CA GLU A 105 -2.54 -5.93 -3.03
C GLU A 105 -3.36 -7.11 -2.50
N TYR A 106 -2.74 -7.98 -1.71
CA TYR A 106 -3.41 -9.07 -1.04
C TYR A 106 -4.48 -8.56 -0.06
N ALA A 107 -4.13 -7.60 0.80
CA ALA A 107 -5.09 -7.00 1.75
C ALA A 107 -6.28 -6.34 1.04
N LEU A 108 -6.05 -5.66 -0.09
CA LEU A 108 -7.12 -5.05 -0.89
C LEU A 108 -7.99 -6.10 -1.60
N THR A 109 -7.41 -7.23 -2.02
CA THR A 109 -8.16 -8.35 -2.61
C THR A 109 -9.03 -9.03 -1.56
N GLU A 110 -8.46 -9.36 -0.40
CA GLU A 110 -9.20 -9.91 0.75
C GLU A 110 -10.33 -8.98 1.22
N LEU A 111 -10.11 -7.67 1.18
CA LEU A 111 -11.15 -6.68 1.46
C LEU A 111 -12.29 -6.74 0.43
N GLN A 112 -11.99 -6.95 -0.85
CA GLN A 112 -13.01 -7.04 -1.90
C GLN A 112 -13.81 -8.35 -1.85
N ASP A 113 -13.17 -9.43 -1.41
CA ASP A 113 -13.79 -10.75 -1.25
C ASP A 113 -14.56 -10.88 0.07
N ASP A 114 -14.44 -9.91 0.98
CA ASP A 114 -15.16 -9.88 2.25
C ASP A 114 -16.69 -9.74 2.04
N PRO A 115 -17.53 -10.60 2.63
CA PRO A 115 -18.99 -10.48 2.55
C PRO A 115 -19.53 -9.12 3.02
N ALA A 116 -18.89 -8.48 3.99
CA ALA A 116 -19.24 -7.14 4.47
C ALA A 116 -19.04 -6.08 3.38
N PHE A 117 -18.08 -6.26 2.47
CA PHE A 117 -17.84 -5.34 1.37
C PHE A 117 -19.02 -5.29 0.38
N LEU A 118 -19.65 -6.45 0.17
CA LEU A 118 -20.88 -6.55 -0.61
C LEU A 118 -22.08 -5.98 0.15
N ALA A 119 -22.22 -6.35 1.43
CA ALA A 119 -23.35 -5.94 2.27
C ALA A 119 -23.38 -4.42 2.52
N VAL A 120 -22.23 -3.81 2.85
CA VAL A 120 -22.11 -2.36 3.11
C VAL A 120 -22.40 -1.54 1.85
N GLY A 121 -22.04 -2.05 0.67
CA GLY A 121 -22.52 -1.46 -0.58
C GLY A 121 -21.89 -0.13 -1.00
N ASP A 122 -20.92 0.41 -0.24
CA ASP A 122 -20.36 1.76 -0.44
C ASP A 122 -19.60 1.87 -1.77
N ARG A 123 -20.14 2.66 -2.70
CA ARG A 123 -19.62 2.79 -4.07
C ARG A 123 -18.28 3.53 -4.08
N GLU A 124 -18.14 4.52 -3.23
CA GLU A 124 -16.95 5.36 -3.09
C GLU A 124 -15.78 4.55 -2.51
N LEU A 125 -16.05 3.63 -1.58
CA LEU A 125 -15.07 2.67 -1.06
C LEU A 125 -14.59 1.74 -2.19
N ARG A 126 -15.52 1.18 -2.98
CA ARG A 126 -15.17 0.34 -4.14
C ARG A 126 -14.28 1.07 -5.14
N ALA A 127 -14.66 2.29 -5.50
CA ALA A 127 -13.87 3.12 -6.39
C ALA A 127 -12.50 3.47 -5.79
N GLY A 128 -12.47 3.78 -4.48
CA GLY A 128 -11.24 4.04 -3.73
C GLY A 128 -10.28 2.86 -3.79
N VAL A 129 -10.74 1.64 -3.46
CA VAL A 129 -9.94 0.42 -3.51
C VAL A 129 -9.35 0.18 -4.90
N VAL A 130 -10.15 0.30 -5.97
CA VAL A 130 -9.65 0.18 -7.35
C VAL A 130 -8.56 1.23 -7.63
N SER A 131 -8.79 2.48 -7.21
CA SER A 131 -7.82 3.56 -7.41
C SER A 131 -6.49 3.33 -6.67
N VAL A 132 -6.48 2.60 -5.55
CA VAL A 132 -5.27 2.24 -4.80
C VAL A 132 -4.48 1.16 -5.54
N ARG A 133 -5.18 0.15 -6.09
CA ARG A 133 -4.56 -1.00 -6.77
C ARG A 133 -3.87 -0.62 -8.09
N GLU A 134 -4.49 0.27 -8.87
CA GLU A 134 -3.98 0.71 -10.17
C GLU A 134 -2.48 1.08 -10.20
N PRO A 135 -1.98 1.98 -9.33
CA PRO A 135 -0.57 2.37 -9.33
C PRO A 135 0.37 1.25 -8.87
N ILE A 136 -0.05 0.35 -7.98
CA ILE A 136 0.85 -0.68 -7.41
C ILE A 136 0.91 -1.97 -8.23
N ALA A 137 0.00 -2.15 -9.20
CA ALA A 137 -0.09 -3.37 -10.01
C ALA A 137 1.23 -3.78 -10.69
N ASN A 138 2.07 -2.82 -11.09
CA ASN A 138 3.35 -3.09 -11.74
C ASN A 138 4.57 -3.05 -10.81
N VAL A 139 4.42 -2.56 -9.57
CA VAL A 139 5.55 -2.37 -8.63
C VAL A 139 6.33 -3.66 -8.39
N PRO A 140 5.70 -4.82 -8.12
CA PRO A 140 6.45 -6.06 -7.94
C PRO A 140 7.21 -6.52 -9.18
N ARG A 141 6.71 -6.20 -10.38
CA ARG A 141 7.40 -6.52 -11.64
C ARG A 141 8.62 -5.63 -11.83
N ASP A 142 8.45 -4.33 -11.62
CA ASP A 142 9.47 -3.33 -11.86
C ASP A 142 10.58 -3.42 -10.80
N ALA A 143 10.26 -3.74 -9.55
CA ALA A 143 11.24 -4.04 -8.51
C ALA A 143 12.11 -5.24 -8.90
N ARG A 144 11.52 -6.34 -9.37
CA ARG A 144 12.27 -7.52 -9.87
C ARG A 144 13.12 -7.20 -11.10
N GLN A 145 12.70 -6.27 -11.95
CA GLN A 145 13.52 -5.82 -13.07
C GLN A 145 14.74 -5.05 -12.57
N MET A 146 14.56 -4.17 -11.60
CA MET A 146 15.63 -3.40 -10.99
C MET A 146 16.64 -4.28 -10.25
N LEU A 147 16.19 -5.28 -9.48
CA LEU A 147 17.07 -6.27 -8.83
C LEU A 147 17.96 -7.02 -9.83
N ARG A 148 17.43 -7.34 -11.01
CA ARG A 148 18.20 -7.99 -12.09
C ARG A 148 19.28 -7.08 -12.69
N MET A 149 19.11 -5.76 -12.59
CA MET A 149 20.13 -4.79 -13.03
C MET A 149 21.22 -4.62 -11.98
N LEU A 150 20.86 -4.59 -10.69
CA LEU A 150 21.82 -4.48 -9.58
C LEU A 150 22.70 -5.73 -9.40
N GLY A 151 22.20 -6.91 -9.78
CA GLY A 151 22.94 -8.17 -9.71
C GLY A 151 23.87 -8.44 -10.89
N ARG A 152 23.99 -7.51 -11.84
CA ARG A 152 24.88 -7.59 -13.01
C ARG A 152 26.14 -6.77 -12.78
#